data_AF-A0A355DXV4-F1
#
_entry.id   AF-A0A355DXV4-F1
#
_cell.length_a   1.000
_cell.length_b   1.000
_cell.length_c   1.000
_cell.angle_alpha   90.00
_cell.angle_beta   90.00
_cell.angle_gamma   90.00
#
_symmetry.space_group_name_H-M   'P 1'
#
loop_
_entity.id
_entity.type
_entity.pdbx_description
1 polymer ?
#
loop_
_entity_poly.entity_id
_entity_poly.type
_entity_poly.pdbx_seq_one_letter_code
_entity_poly.pdbx_strand_id
1 'polypeptide(L)'
;LNPFHMMGVAGVLGGALLCAIHGATVENTLFEDGEKSNTFAAFSPTQAEETYSMVTANRFWSQIFGIAFSNKRWLHFFMLFVPVTGLWMASVGIVGLALNLRAYDFVSQELRAAEDPEFETFYTKNILLNEGLRAWMAPQDQPHEQFVFPEEVLPRGNAL
;
A
#
# COMPACT_ATOMS: atom_id res chain seq x y z
N LEU A 1 7.45 11.34 -0.82
CA LEU A 1 8.36 10.35 -0.20
C LEU A 1 8.02 10.08 1.28
N ASN A 2 6.76 10.29 1.69
CA ASN A 2 6.41 10.31 3.10
C ASN A 2 6.27 8.88 3.68
N PRO A 3 6.98 8.53 4.79
CA PRO A 3 6.88 7.20 5.39
C PRO A 3 5.48 6.87 5.91
N PHE A 4 4.69 7.88 6.34
CA PHE A 4 3.29 7.67 6.73
C PHE A 4 2.42 7.21 5.56
N HIS A 5 2.65 7.76 4.37
CA HIS A 5 2.01 7.28 3.15
C HIS A 5 2.46 5.85 2.82
N MET A 6 3.75 5.55 2.93
CA MET A 6 4.27 4.19 2.69
C MET A 6 3.67 3.15 3.64
N MET A 7 3.51 3.48 4.92
CA MET A 7 2.79 2.63 5.89
C MET A 7 1.32 2.45 5.52
N GLY A 8 0.68 3.49 5.00
CA GLY A 8 -0.67 3.40 4.44
C GLY A 8 -0.77 2.42 3.28
N VAL A 9 0.14 2.52 2.31
CA VAL A 9 0.24 1.57 1.18
C VAL A 9 0.45 0.15 1.69
N ALA A 10 1.37 -0.06 2.64
CA ALA A 10 1.63 -1.37 3.23
C ALA A 10 0.38 -1.94 3.93
N GLY A 11 -0.38 -1.12 4.66
CA GLY A 11 -1.62 -1.57 5.30
C GLY A 11 -2.73 -1.90 4.30
N VAL A 12 -2.90 -1.12 3.23
CA VAL A 12 -3.90 -1.39 2.19
C VAL A 12 -3.54 -2.64 1.38
N LEU A 13 -2.32 -2.73 0.86
CA LEU A 13 -1.86 -3.90 0.11
C LEU A 13 -1.77 -5.14 0.99
N GLY A 14 -1.32 -4.99 2.24
CA GLY A 14 -1.30 -6.06 3.24
C GLY A 14 -2.72 -6.54 3.58
N GLY A 15 -3.68 -5.63 3.73
CA GLY A 15 -5.09 -5.98 3.93
C GLY A 15 -5.69 -6.74 2.74
N ALA A 16 -5.39 -6.31 1.51
CA ALA A 16 -5.82 -7.01 0.30
C ALA A 16 -5.20 -8.42 0.19
N LEU A 17 -3.90 -8.55 0.50
CA LEU A 17 -3.20 -9.83 0.59
C LEU A 17 -3.86 -10.74 1.63
N LEU A 18 -4.11 -10.24 2.83
CA LEU A 18 -4.76 -10.98 3.91
C LEU A 18 -6.18 -11.43 3.54
N CYS A 19 -6.94 -10.59 2.85
CA CYS A 19 -8.27 -10.93 2.33
C CYS A 19 -8.20 -12.11 1.36
N ALA A 20 -7.32 -12.01 0.35
CA ALA A 20 -7.17 -13.04 -0.67
C ALA A 20 -6.67 -14.36 -0.09
N ILE A 21 -5.61 -14.32 0.72
CA ILE A 21 -4.98 -15.52 1.28
C ILE A 21 -5.91 -16.21 2.29
N HIS A 22 -6.64 -15.46 3.11
CA HIS A 22 -7.57 -16.05 4.07
C HIS A 22 -8.74 -16.72 3.36
N GLY A 23 -9.41 -16.01 2.44
CA GLY A 23 -10.53 -16.56 1.67
C GLY A 23 -10.13 -17.81 0.89
N ALA A 24 -9.01 -17.77 0.17
CA ALA A 24 -8.50 -18.92 -0.57
C ALA A 24 -8.15 -20.09 0.35
N THR A 25 -7.55 -19.83 1.52
CA THR A 25 -7.21 -20.90 2.48
C THR A 25 -8.45 -21.59 3.04
N VAL A 26 -9.49 -20.82 3.40
CA VAL A 26 -10.74 -21.38 3.92
C VAL A 26 -11.38 -22.29 2.88
N GLU A 27 -11.56 -21.80 1.65
CA GLU A 27 -12.19 -22.57 0.56
C GLU A 27 -11.41 -23.85 0.19
N ASN A 28 -10.08 -23.85 0.35
CA ASN A 28 -9.23 -25.01 0.04
C ASN A 28 -8.96 -25.92 1.26
N THR A 29 -9.57 -25.65 2.41
CA THR A 29 -9.46 -26.50 3.60
C THR A 29 -10.81 -26.86 4.20
N LEU A 30 -11.88 -26.72 3.41
CA LEU A 30 -13.23 -27.15 3.77
C LEU A 30 -13.27 -28.64 4.15
N PHE A 31 -14.11 -28.97 5.11
CA PHE A 31 -14.54 -30.36 5.31
C PHE A 31 -15.56 -30.75 4.24
N GLU A 32 -15.63 -32.05 3.93
CA GLU A 32 -16.65 -32.59 3.04
C GLU A 32 -17.96 -32.82 3.81
N ASP A 33 -18.76 -31.75 3.94
CA ASP A 33 -20.01 -31.73 4.73
C ASP A 33 -21.27 -32.02 3.86
N GLY A 34 -21.10 -32.40 2.59
CA GLY A 34 -22.20 -32.73 1.68
C GLY A 34 -21.74 -33.47 0.42
N GLU A 35 -22.68 -34.07 -0.32
CA GLU A 35 -22.38 -34.99 -1.43
C GLU A 35 -22.21 -34.30 -2.81
N LYS A 36 -22.45 -32.99 -2.88
CA LYS A 36 -22.42 -32.25 -4.15
C LYS A 36 -21.02 -31.73 -4.44
N SER A 37 -20.66 -31.69 -5.72
CA SER A 37 -19.40 -31.07 -6.17
C SER A 37 -19.34 -29.56 -5.90
N ASN A 38 -20.48 -28.89 -5.82
CA ASN A 38 -20.58 -27.51 -5.35
C ASN A 38 -20.80 -27.53 -3.82
N THR A 39 -19.81 -27.01 -3.10
CA THR A 39 -19.71 -27.09 -1.63
C THR A 39 -20.49 -26.01 -0.88
N PHE A 40 -20.98 -24.94 -1.54
CA PHE A 40 -21.63 -23.82 -0.84
C PHE A 40 -22.88 -24.22 -0.06
N ALA A 41 -23.62 -25.23 -0.54
CA ALA A 41 -24.84 -25.71 0.11
C ALA A 41 -24.58 -26.65 1.29
N ALA A 42 -23.32 -27.05 1.53
CA ALA A 42 -22.93 -27.93 2.62
C ALA A 42 -22.68 -27.18 3.95
N PHE A 43 -22.94 -25.87 3.99
CA PHE A 43 -22.79 -25.04 5.19
C PHE A 43 -24.16 -24.65 5.76
N SER A 44 -24.27 -24.65 7.09
CA SER A 44 -25.42 -24.11 7.82
C SER A 44 -24.98 -22.97 8.76
N PRO A 45 -25.64 -21.79 8.73
CA PRO A 45 -25.32 -20.69 9.63
C PRO A 45 -25.44 -21.01 11.13
N THR A 46 -26.15 -22.09 11.50
CA THR A 46 -26.36 -22.49 12.90
C THR A 46 -25.58 -23.75 13.31
N GLN A 47 -24.67 -24.25 12.47
CA GLN A 47 -23.82 -25.39 12.85
C GLN A 47 -22.84 -25.02 13.96
N ALA A 48 -22.49 -25.98 14.81
CA ALA A 48 -21.56 -25.75 15.93
C ALA A 48 -20.10 -25.92 15.50
N GLU A 49 -19.88 -26.74 14.48
CA GLU A 49 -18.58 -27.17 13.98
C GLU A 49 -17.97 -26.13 13.03
N GLU A 50 -16.64 -26.06 13.01
CA GLU A 50 -15.94 -25.27 11.99
C GLU A 50 -16.04 -25.92 10.62
N THR A 51 -16.36 -25.14 9.58
CA THR A 51 -16.53 -25.65 8.20
C THR A 51 -15.20 -25.96 7.48
N TYR A 52 -14.06 -25.56 8.06
CA TYR A 52 -12.73 -25.77 7.49
C TYR A 52 -11.71 -26.17 8.56
N SER A 53 -10.74 -27.00 8.18
CA SER A 53 -9.69 -27.53 9.07
C SER A 53 -8.59 -26.50 9.34
N MET A 54 -8.58 -25.92 10.54
CA MET A 54 -7.50 -25.01 10.95
C MET A 54 -6.15 -25.72 11.07
N VAL A 55 -6.15 -26.99 11.46
CA VAL A 55 -4.92 -27.79 11.61
C VAL A 55 -4.27 -28.04 10.24
N THR A 56 -5.07 -28.38 9.23
CA THR A 56 -4.58 -28.57 7.86
C THR A 56 -4.05 -27.26 7.27
N ALA A 57 -4.81 -26.16 7.42
CA ALA A 57 -4.39 -24.83 7.00
C ALA A 57 -3.08 -24.40 7.67
N ASN A 58 -2.96 -24.62 8.99
CA ASN A 58 -1.76 -24.28 9.75
C ASN A 58 -0.54 -25.08 9.27
N ARG A 59 -0.69 -26.39 9.08
CA ARG A 59 0.40 -27.23 8.57
C ARG A 59 0.83 -26.79 7.19
N PHE A 60 -0.12 -26.57 6.28
CA PHE A 60 0.17 -26.11 4.91
C PHE A 60 1.01 -24.84 4.92
N TRP A 61 0.56 -23.78 5.61
CA TRP A 61 1.29 -22.52 5.65
C TRP A 61 2.60 -22.59 6.41
N SER A 62 2.70 -23.40 7.46
CA SER A 62 3.96 -23.62 8.17
C SER A 62 5.01 -24.27 7.28
N GLN A 63 4.60 -25.18 6.37
CA GLN A 63 5.50 -25.82 5.43
C GLN A 63 5.85 -24.93 4.23
N ILE A 64 4.89 -24.17 3.71
CA ILE A 64 5.07 -23.34 2.52
C ILE A 64 5.75 -22.00 2.83
N PHE A 65 5.37 -21.34 3.93
CA PHE A 65 5.81 -19.99 4.28
C PHE A 65 6.62 -19.93 5.59
N GLY A 66 6.85 -21.07 6.25
CA GLY A 66 7.63 -21.16 7.49
C GLY A 66 6.90 -20.72 8.76
N ILE A 67 5.76 -20.03 8.63
CA ILE A 67 4.90 -19.59 9.73
C ILE A 67 3.43 -19.74 9.34
N ALA A 68 2.56 -19.91 10.33
CA ALA A 68 1.13 -19.94 10.12
C ALA A 68 0.36 -19.43 11.34
N PHE A 69 -0.84 -18.93 11.11
CA PHE A 69 -1.78 -18.68 12.19
C PHE A 69 -2.19 -20.00 12.84
N SER A 70 -2.26 -20.02 14.17
CA SER A 70 -2.77 -21.17 14.96
C SER A 70 -4.00 -20.80 15.81
N ASN A 71 -4.29 -19.49 15.94
CA ASN A 71 -5.43 -18.97 16.70
C ASN A 71 -6.35 -18.16 15.77
N LYS A 72 -7.58 -18.64 15.57
CA LYS A 72 -8.57 -17.98 14.68
C LYS A 72 -8.94 -16.57 15.14
N ARG A 73 -9.04 -16.32 16.45
CA ARG A 73 -9.38 -14.98 16.97
C ARG A 73 -8.28 -13.97 16.67
N TRP A 74 -7.02 -14.37 16.86
CA TRP A 74 -5.87 -13.54 16.50
C TRP A 74 -5.83 -13.24 15.00
N LEU A 75 -6.07 -14.25 14.15
CA LEU A 75 -6.12 -14.08 12.69
C LEU A 75 -7.12 -12.98 12.31
N HIS A 76 -8.36 -13.05 12.79
CA HIS A 76 -9.40 -12.09 12.41
C HIS A 76 -9.16 -10.70 13.01
N PHE A 77 -8.62 -10.62 14.23
CA PHE A 77 -8.18 -9.33 14.78
C PHE A 77 -7.06 -8.72 13.93
N PHE A 78 -6.10 -9.53 13.47
CA PHE A 78 -5.00 -9.05 12.63
C PHE A 78 -5.49 -8.56 11.25
N MET A 79 -6.49 -9.23 10.67
CA MET A 79 -7.14 -8.79 9.43
C MET A 79 -7.83 -7.42 9.58
N LEU A 80 -8.36 -7.09 10.77
CA LEU A 80 -8.85 -5.75 11.07
C LEU A 80 -7.68 -4.77 11.28
N PHE A 81 -6.70 -5.17 12.08
CA PHE A 81 -5.59 -4.31 12.51
C PHE A 81 -4.78 -3.75 11.35
N VAL A 82 -4.39 -4.59 10.38
CA VAL A 82 -3.47 -4.20 9.29
C VAL A 82 -4.01 -3.06 8.42
N PRO A 83 -5.18 -3.19 7.74
CA PRO A 83 -5.70 -2.11 6.90
C PRO A 83 -6.13 -0.89 7.70
N VAL A 84 -6.70 -1.07 8.90
CA VAL A 84 -7.12 0.04 9.75
C VAL A 84 -5.90 0.86 10.17
N THR A 85 -4.85 0.22 10.68
CA THR A 85 -3.61 0.91 11.08
C THR A 85 -2.97 1.63 9.89
N GLY A 86 -2.95 1.01 8.70
CA GLY A 86 -2.45 1.66 7.49
C GLY A 86 -3.17 2.98 7.19
N LEU A 87 -4.50 2.97 7.20
CA LEU A 87 -5.29 4.19 6.95
C LEU A 87 -5.05 5.27 8.03
N TRP A 88 -4.93 4.88 9.29
CA TRP A 88 -4.56 5.80 10.37
C TRP A 88 -3.19 6.44 10.13
N MET A 89 -2.18 5.64 9.74
CA MET A 89 -0.85 6.17 9.46
C MET A 89 -0.87 7.14 8.28
N ALA A 90 -1.53 6.80 7.17
CA ALA A 90 -1.67 7.71 6.03
C ALA A 90 -2.31 9.05 6.44
N SER A 91 -3.34 9.01 7.28
CA SER A 91 -4.04 10.20 7.79
C SER A 91 -3.11 11.13 8.56
N VAL A 92 -2.24 10.60 9.43
CA VAL A 92 -1.21 11.39 10.12
C VAL A 92 -0.27 12.09 9.13
N GLY A 93 0.12 11.40 8.05
CA GLY A 93 0.91 12.00 6.98
C GLY A 93 0.23 13.19 6.31
N ILE A 94 -1.08 13.08 6.04
CA ILE A 94 -1.88 14.17 5.44
C ILE A 94 -1.98 15.38 6.39
N VAL A 95 -2.11 15.15 7.71
CA VAL A 95 -2.08 16.25 8.69
C VAL A 95 -0.79 17.06 8.60
N GLY A 96 0.37 16.41 8.39
CA GLY A 96 1.62 17.11 8.13
C GLY A 96 1.61 17.90 6.82
N LEU A 97 1.08 17.30 5.73
CA LEU A 97 0.97 17.97 4.43
C LEU A 97 0.06 19.21 4.46
N ALA A 98 -0.97 19.23 5.33
CA ALA A 98 -1.82 20.39 5.52
C ALA A 98 -1.04 21.64 5.99
N LEU A 99 0.13 21.44 6.61
CA LEU A 99 1.04 22.49 7.05
C LEU A 99 2.30 22.59 6.18
N ASN A 100 2.31 21.97 5.01
CA ASN A 100 3.48 21.81 4.14
C ASN A 100 4.69 21.11 4.81
N LEU A 101 4.48 20.42 5.93
CA LEU A 101 5.50 19.63 6.63
C LEU A 101 5.70 18.30 5.89
N ARG A 102 6.59 18.34 4.90
CA ARG A 102 6.81 17.27 3.94
C ARG A 102 8.09 16.51 4.24
N ALA A 103 8.07 15.20 4.07
CA ALA A 103 9.27 14.45 3.73
C ALA A 103 9.51 14.61 2.22
N TYR A 104 9.99 15.80 1.84
CA TYR A 104 10.23 16.16 0.45
C TYR A 104 11.63 15.72 0.01
N ASP A 105 12.63 16.03 0.83
CA ASP A 105 14.03 15.88 0.50
C ASP A 105 14.82 15.00 1.47
N PHE A 106 15.92 14.45 0.96
CA PHE A 106 17.01 13.92 1.79
C PHE A 106 18.20 14.86 1.64
N VAL A 107 18.45 15.68 2.67
CA VAL A 107 19.50 16.73 2.64
C VAL A 107 20.87 16.19 2.24
N SER A 108 21.24 14.98 2.68
CA SER A 108 22.51 14.36 2.28
C SER A 108 22.60 14.03 0.79
N GLN A 109 21.47 13.70 0.14
CA GLN A 109 21.44 13.49 -1.31
C GLN A 109 21.53 14.82 -2.06
N GLU A 110 20.84 15.86 -1.59
CA GLU A 110 20.91 17.20 -2.18
C GLU A 110 22.32 17.78 -2.12
N LEU A 111 22.99 17.68 -0.95
CA LEU A 111 24.37 18.14 -0.80
C LEU A 111 25.32 17.42 -1.77
N ARG A 112 25.17 16.09 -1.90
CA ARG A 112 26.02 15.33 -2.82
C ARG A 112 25.74 15.68 -4.28
N ALA A 113 24.47 15.75 -4.67
CA ALA A 113 24.07 16.06 -6.04
C ALA A 113 24.44 17.49 -6.45
N ALA A 114 24.46 18.43 -5.50
CA ALA A 114 24.88 19.81 -5.76
C ALA A 114 26.39 19.94 -6.01
N GLU A 115 27.20 19.12 -5.34
CA GLU A 115 28.67 19.11 -5.51
C GLU A 115 29.15 18.26 -6.68
N ASP A 116 28.42 17.19 -7.00
CA ASP A 116 28.80 16.17 -7.97
C ASP A 116 27.73 16.06 -9.08
N PRO A 117 27.91 16.74 -10.23
CA PRO A 117 26.95 16.71 -11.33
C PRO A 117 26.74 15.34 -11.98
N GLU A 118 27.63 14.38 -11.73
CA GLU A 118 27.50 12.99 -12.20
C GLU A 118 26.72 12.12 -11.22
N PHE A 119 26.43 12.62 -10.01
CA PHE A 119 25.68 11.88 -9.01
C PHE A 119 24.18 11.89 -9.32
N GLU A 120 23.65 10.72 -9.70
CA GLU A 120 22.24 10.54 -10.01
C GLU A 120 21.64 9.33 -9.27
N THR A 121 20.43 9.48 -8.74
CA THR A 121 19.66 8.39 -8.14
C THR A 121 18.19 8.46 -8.59
N PHE A 122 17.41 7.42 -8.34
CA PHE A 122 15.95 7.50 -8.55
C PHE A 122 15.29 8.61 -7.73
N TYR A 123 15.86 8.98 -6.58
CA TYR A 123 15.36 10.09 -5.78
C TYR A 123 15.53 11.42 -6.54
N THR A 124 16.74 11.74 -7.02
CA THR A 124 16.99 13.01 -7.74
C THR A 124 16.18 13.09 -9.04
N LYS A 125 16.06 11.96 -9.76
CA LYS A 125 15.21 11.85 -10.96
C LYS A 125 13.74 12.16 -10.69
N ASN A 126 13.21 11.70 -9.55
CA ASN A 126 11.82 11.98 -9.17
C ASN A 126 11.60 13.47 -8.82
N ILE A 127 12.63 14.18 -8.32
CA ILE A 127 12.53 15.62 -8.07
C ILE A 127 12.36 16.38 -9.39
N LEU A 128 13.12 16.03 -10.44
CA LEU A 128 12.96 16.63 -11.79
C LEU A 128 11.55 16.41 -12.35
N LEU A 129 10.98 15.22 -12.18
CA LEU A 129 9.58 14.96 -12.58
C LEU A 129 8.60 15.85 -11.80
N ASN A 130 8.82 16.05 -10.51
CA ASN A 130 7.97 16.91 -9.67
C ASN A 130 8.07 18.39 -10.07
N GLU A 131 9.24 18.86 -10.50
CA GLU A 131 9.43 20.22 -11.03
C GLU A 131 8.64 20.43 -12.31
N GLY A 132 8.71 19.48 -13.24
CA GLY A 132 7.86 19.44 -14.42
C GLY A 132 6.38 19.52 -14.06
N LEU A 133 5.90 18.61 -13.20
CA LEU A 133 4.49 18.59 -12.79
C LEU A 133 4.03 19.94 -12.21
N ARG A 134 4.82 20.57 -11.33
CA ARG A 134 4.48 21.86 -10.73
C ARG A 134 4.39 22.97 -11.77
N ALA A 135 5.42 23.15 -12.60
CA ALA A 135 5.47 24.25 -13.55
C ALA A 135 4.39 24.13 -14.63
N TRP A 136 4.14 22.91 -15.11
CA TRP A 136 3.22 22.67 -16.21
C TRP A 136 1.75 22.63 -15.78
N MET A 137 1.44 22.16 -14.56
CA MET A 137 0.05 22.08 -14.10
C MET A 137 -0.44 23.34 -13.40
N ALA A 138 0.43 24.05 -12.66
CA ALA A 138 0.01 25.13 -11.76
C ALA A 138 -0.82 26.25 -12.44
N PRO A 139 -0.52 26.72 -13.66
CA PRO A 139 -1.32 27.79 -14.28
C PRO A 139 -2.80 27.44 -14.47
N GLN A 140 -3.12 26.17 -14.73
CA GLN A 140 -4.50 25.70 -14.90
C GLN A 140 -5.12 25.21 -13.60
N ASP A 141 -4.34 24.53 -12.76
CA ASP A 141 -4.80 23.93 -11.50
C ASP A 141 -5.01 24.98 -10.38
N GLN A 142 -4.28 26.10 -10.45
CA GLN A 142 -4.34 27.21 -9.50
C GLN A 142 -4.71 28.53 -10.21
N PRO A 143 -5.91 28.62 -10.83
CA PRO A 143 -6.28 29.76 -11.67
C PRO A 143 -6.37 31.09 -10.89
N HIS A 144 -6.54 31.01 -9.56
CA HIS A 144 -6.58 32.17 -8.68
C HIS A 144 -5.22 32.87 -8.54
N GLU A 145 -4.11 32.18 -8.81
CA GLU A 145 -2.75 32.75 -8.76
C GLU A 145 -2.37 33.51 -10.03
N GLN A 146 -3.16 33.37 -11.11
CA GLN A 146 -2.93 34.06 -12.40
C GLN A 146 -1.51 33.86 -12.97
N PHE A 147 -0.94 32.67 -12.79
CA PHE A 147 0.40 32.37 -13.30
C PHE A 147 0.48 32.52 -14.83
N VAL A 148 1.51 33.24 -15.27
CA VAL A 148 1.92 33.32 -16.68
C VAL A 148 3.40 32.94 -16.72
N PHE A 149 3.69 31.70 -17.14
CA PHE A 149 5.05 31.21 -17.33
C PHE A 149 5.37 31.24 -18.83
N PRO A 150 6.31 32.09 -19.29
CA PRO A 150 6.81 32.05 -20.66
C PRO A 150 7.40 30.68 -21.03
N GLU A 151 7.39 30.32 -22.32
CA GLU A 151 7.88 29.02 -22.78
C GLU A 151 9.33 28.74 -22.35
N GLU A 152 10.17 29.77 -22.33
CA GLU A 152 11.60 29.68 -21.98
C GLU A 152 11.88 29.28 -20.53
N VAL A 153 10.93 29.46 -19.61
CA VAL A 153 11.11 29.11 -18.19
C VAL A 153 10.48 27.76 -17.83
N LEU A 154 9.76 27.13 -18.76
CA LEU A 154 9.16 25.81 -18.52
C LEU A 154 10.24 24.73 -18.54
N PRO A 155 10.42 23.95 -17.46
CA PRO A 155 11.42 22.91 -17.40
C PRO A 155 11.06 21.78 -18.38
N ARG A 156 12.00 21.46 -19.27
CA ARG A 156 11.88 20.38 -20.28
C ARG A 156 13.19 19.62 -20.39
N GLY A 157 13.07 18.32 -20.65
CA GLY A 157 14.19 17.52 -21.15
C GLY A 157 14.47 17.86 -22.61
N ASN A 158 15.51 17.26 -23.18
CA ASN A 158 15.81 17.47 -24.60
C ASN A 158 14.70 16.88 -25.50
N ALA A 159 14.33 17.62 -26.55
CA ALA A 159 13.39 17.26 -27.62
C ALA A 159 11.90 17.08 -27.29
N LEU A 160 11.51 16.90 -26.01
CA LEU A 160 10.11 16.77 -25.59
C LEU A 160 9.50 18.07 -25.10
#